data_AF-A0A957J8A0-F1
#
_entry.id   AF-A0A957J8A0-F1
#
_cell.length_a   1.000
_cell.length_b   1.000
_cell.length_c   1.000
_cell.angle_alpha   90.00
_cell.angle_beta   90.00
_cell.angle_gamma   90.00
#
_symmetry.space_group_name_H-M   'P 1'
#
loop_
_entity.id
_entity.type
_entity.pdbx_description
1 polymer ?
#
loop_
_entity_poly.entity_id
_entity_poly.type
_entity_poly.pdbx_seq_one_letter_code
_entity_poly.pdbx_strand_id
1 'polypeptide(L)' 'MLTAKEHAAGLEKIKSGLATKVRILVPQDACPLCKSIEGVYDFEDDIPELPPEGCSCMNGFRGSYAPVLDNFGQ' A
#
# COMPACT_ATOMS: atom_id res chain seq x y z
N MET A 1 -5.61 -14.07 5.00
CA MET A 1 -4.47 -13.30 5.53
C MET A 1 -3.51 -13.14 4.37
N LEU A 2 -3.33 -11.93 3.86
CA LEU A 2 -2.36 -11.68 2.80
C LEU A 2 -0.99 -11.51 3.46
N THR A 3 -0.02 -12.31 3.03
CA THR A 3 1.37 -12.29 3.49
C THR A 3 2.14 -11.15 2.84
N ALA A 4 3.30 -10.78 3.38
CA ALA A 4 4.16 -9.73 2.80
C ALA A 4 4.40 -9.94 1.29
N LYS A 5 4.56 -11.20 0.87
CA LYS A 5 4.71 -11.58 -0.54
C LYS A 5 3.47 -11.29 -1.39
N GLU A 6 2.28 -11.48 -0.86
CA GLU A 6 1.04 -11.20 -1.60
C GLU A 6 0.83 -9.70 -1.78
N HIS A 7 1.27 -8.89 -0.81
CA HIS A 7 1.29 -7.44 -0.92
C HIS A 7 2.31 -6.97 -1.97
N ALA A 8 3.53 -7.51 -1.93
CA ALA A 8 4.57 -7.21 -2.92
C ALA A 8 4.13 -7.59 -4.36
N ALA A 9 3.51 -8.76 -4.53
CA ALA A 9 2.96 -9.18 -5.83
C ALA A 9 1.82 -8.27 -6.31
N GLY A 10 1.03 -7.71 -5.39
CA GLY A 10 0.03 -6.68 -5.69
C GLY A 10 0.68 -5.39 -6.19
N LEU A 11 1.77 -4.96 -5.55
CA LEU A 11 2.55 -3.80 -5.96
C LEU A 11 3.18 -3.98 -7.33
N GLU A 12 3.80 -5.13 -7.61
CA GLU A 12 4.38 -5.44 -8.92
C GLU A 12 3.32 -5.42 -10.05
N LYS A 13 2.12 -5.94 -9.79
CA LYS A 13 1.00 -5.86 -10.74
C LYS A 13 0.57 -4.42 -11.00
N ILE A 14 0.58 -3.58 -9.97
CA ILE A 14 0.26 -2.16 -10.08
C ILE A 14 1.35 -1.43 -10.87
N LYS A 15 2.64 -1.71 -10.59
CA LYS A 15 3.80 -1.17 -11.31
C LYS A 15 3.83 -1.56 -12.79
N SER A 16 3.42 -2.79 -13.11
CA SER A 16 3.32 -3.27 -14.49
C SER A 16 2.07 -2.77 -15.24
N GLY A 17 1.16 -2.07 -14.55
CA GLY A 17 -0.08 -1.56 -15.13
C GLY A 17 0.05 -0.14 -15.71
N LEU A 18 -1.09 0.53 -15.89
CA LEU A 18 -1.18 1.93 -16.32
C LEU A 18 -1.13 2.93 -15.15
N ALA A 19 -0.93 2.44 -13.92
CA ALA A 19 -0.86 3.29 -12.75
C ALA A 19 0.35 4.24 -12.87
N THR A 20 0.25 5.41 -12.27
CA THR A 20 1.36 6.37 -12.18
C THR A 20 1.92 6.42 -10.77
N LYS A 21 1.07 6.14 -9.77
CA LYS A 21 1.42 6.10 -8.36
C LYS A 21 0.75 4.92 -7.68
N VAL A 22 1.24 4.55 -6.51
CA VAL A 22 0.58 3.58 -5.62
C VAL A 22 0.15 4.30 -4.35
N ARG A 23 -1.06 4.03 -3.88
CA ARG A 23 -1.50 4.49 -2.56
C ARG A 23 -1.64 3.30 -1.62
N ILE A 24 -1.29 3.51 -0.37
CA ILE A 24 -1.53 2.54 0.70
C ILE A 24 -2.85 2.92 1.35
N LEU A 25 -3.84 2.05 1.20
CA LEU A 25 -5.12 2.17 1.87
C LEU A 25 -5.05 1.45 3.21
N VAL A 26 -5.35 2.15 4.30
CA VAL A 26 -5.37 1.57 5.64
C VAL A 26 -6.76 1.81 6.26
N PRO A 27 -7.38 0.81 6.91
CA PRO A 27 -8.67 1.02 7.56
C PRO A 27 -8.53 1.95 8.78
N GLN A 28 -9.61 2.67 9.10
CA GLN A 28 -9.61 3.64 10.21
C GLN A 28 -9.33 3.00 11.59
N ASP A 29 -9.63 1.72 11.73
CA ASP A 29 -9.41 0.87 12.91
C ASP A 29 -7.96 0.35 13.03
N ALA A 30 -7.07 0.72 12.11
CA ALA A 30 -5.67 0.30 12.16
C ALA A 30 -4.86 1.06 13.22
N CYS A 31 -3.75 0.46 13.63
CA CYS A 31 -2.82 1.05 14.58
C CYS A 31 -2.16 2.35 14.03
N PRO A 32 -1.67 3.23 14.91
CA PRO A 32 -1.06 4.50 14.49
C PRO A 32 0.12 4.33 13.53
N LEU A 33 0.86 3.22 13.64
CA LEU A 33 1.95 2.88 12.70
C LEU A 33 1.43 2.68 11.27
N CYS A 34 0.32 1.94 11.11
CA CYS A 34 -0.29 1.72 9.80
C CYS A 34 -0.79 3.04 9.20
N LYS A 35 -1.38 3.91 10.03
CA LYS A 35 -1.79 5.24 9.56
C LYS A 35 -0.61 6.13 9.18
N SER A 36 0.54 5.96 9.82
CA SER A 36 1.74 6.73 9.48
C SER A 36 2.31 6.39 8.10
N ILE A 37 2.06 5.17 7.61
CA ILE A 37 2.44 4.74 6.25
C ILE A 37 1.28 4.86 5.25
N GLU A 38 0.11 5.34 5.69
CA GLU A 38 -1.01 5.63 4.79
C GLU A 38 -0.64 6.86 3.96
N GLY A 39 -0.55 6.69 2.65
CA GLY A 39 -0.08 7.75 1.76
C GLY A 39 -0.12 7.36 0.30
N VAL A 40 0.19 8.33 -0.55
CA VAL A 40 0.43 8.12 -1.98
C VAL A 40 1.94 8.16 -2.17
N TYR A 41 2.47 7.11 -2.79
CA TYR A 41 3.88 6.91 -3.06
C TYR A 41 4.05 6.75 -4.58
N ASP A 42 5.04 7.41 -5.13
CA ASP A 42 5.42 7.23 -6.53
C ASP A 42 6.17 5.90 -6.68
N PHE A 43 6.22 5.34 -7.89
CA PHE A 43 6.95 4.07 -8.09
C PHE A 43 8.46 4.18 -7.93
N GLU A 44 8.98 5.39 -8.08
CA GLU A 44 10.36 5.77 -7.84
C GLU A 44 10.64 6.08 -6.36
N ASP A 45 9.58 6.27 -5.55
CA ASP A 45 9.69 6.54 -4.12
C ASP A 45 9.86 5.24 -3.32
N ASP A 46 10.40 5.34 -2.10
CA ASP A 46 10.62 4.20 -1.21
C ASP A 46 9.27 3.72 -0.64
N ILE A 47 8.58 2.90 -1.43
CA ILE A 47 7.27 2.35 -1.06
C ILE A 47 7.46 1.42 0.14
N PRO A 48 6.86 1.73 1.30
CA PRO A 48 7.07 0.91 2.48
C PRO A 48 6.45 -0.47 2.26
N GLU A 49 7.21 -1.49 2.62
CA GLU A 49 6.79 -2.88 2.51
C GLU A 49 5.68 -3.18 3.51
N LEU A 50 4.59 -3.76 3.02
CA LEU A 50 3.48 -4.18 3.86
C LEU A 50 3.63 -5.68 4.17
N PRO A 51 3.47 -6.12 5.43
CA PRO A 51 3.16 -5.36 6.64
C PRO A 51 4.38 -4.63 7.23
N PRO A 52 4.21 -3.43 7.82
CA PRO A 52 5.31 -2.74 8.50
C PRO A 52 5.80 -3.52 9.72
N GLU A 53 7.12 -3.54 9.93
CA GLU A 53 7.74 -4.09 11.13
C GLU A 53 7.19 -3.38 12.38
N GLY A 54 6.63 -4.14 13.31
CA GLY A 54 6.00 -3.59 14.52
C GLY A 54 4.49 -3.33 14.40
N CYS A 55 3.81 -3.82 13.37
CA CYS A 55 2.35 -3.79 13.31
C CYS A 55 1.72 -4.53 14.51
N SER A 56 1.10 -3.76 15.42
CA SER A 56 0.45 -4.29 16.64
C SER A 56 -1.07 -4.51 16.48
N CYS A 57 -1.58 -4.56 15.25
CA CYS A 57 -3.00 -4.84 15.01
C CYS A 57 -3.35 -6.27 15.44
N MET A 58 -4.39 -6.45 16.28
CA MET A 58 -4.83 -7.77 16.78
C MET A 58 -5.15 -8.78 15.65
N ASN A 59 -5.51 -8.30 14.46
CA ASN A 59 -5.84 -9.14 13.30
C ASN A 59 -4.79 -9.07 12.18
N GLY A 60 -3.59 -8.57 12.47
CA GLY A 60 -2.55 -8.33 11.47
C GLY A 60 -2.78 -7.04 10.67
N PHE A 61 -1.83 -6.73 9.79
CA PHE A 61 -1.92 -5.58 8.91
C PHE A 61 -3.08 -5.75 7.92
N ARG A 62 -4.02 -4.80 7.93
CA ARG A 62 -5.23 -4.82 7.08
C ARG A 62 -5.20 -3.81 5.94
N GLY A 63 -4.06 -3.15 5.71
CA GLY A 63 -3.94 -2.23 4.60
C GLY A 63 -3.75 -2.95 3.27
N SER A 64 -3.88 -2.25 2.16
CA SER A 64 -3.70 -2.80 0.82
C SER A 64 -3.15 -1.74 -0.12
N TYR A 65 -2.32 -2.15 -1.08
CA TYR A 65 -1.89 -1.28 -2.17
C TYR A 65 -3.05 -1.07 -3.14
N ALA A 66 -3.31 0.18 -3.51
CA ALA A 66 -4.23 0.54 -4.56
C ALA A 66 -3.51 1.36 -5.64
N PRO A 67 -3.73 1.06 -6.93
CA PRO A 67 -3.20 1.87 -8.02
C PRO A 67 -3.87 3.24 -8.01
N VAL A 68 -3.07 4.29 -8.17
CA VAL A 68 -3.55 5.62 -8.52
C VAL A 68 -3.27 5.82 -10.00
N LEU A 69 -4.36 5.94 -10.75
CA LEU A 69 -4.33 6.33 -12.15
C LEU A 69 -4.44 7.86 -12.15
N ASP A 70 -3.34 8.54 -12.42
CA ASP A 70 -3.38 9.95 -12.76
C ASP A 70 -3.91 10.07 -14.21
N ASN A 71 -5.22 9.85 -14.35
CA ASN A 71 -5.91 10.13 -15.59
C ASN A 71 -6.14 11.64 -15.64
N PHE A 72 -5.10 12.38 -16.02
CA PHE A 72 -5.28 13.71 -16.60
C PHE A 72 -6.31 13.55 -17.73
N GLY A 73 -7.54 13.95 -17.45
CA GLY A 73 -8.61 14.01 -18.45
C GLY A 73 -8.12 14.90 -19.59
N GLN A 74 -7.97 14.26 -20.75
CA GLN A 74 -7.60 14.87 -22.02
C GLN A 74 -8.67 15.86 -22.50
#